data_AF-A0A8T6LIB1-F1
#
_entry.id   AF-A0A8T6LIB1-F1
#
_cell.length_a   1.000
_cell.length_b   1.000
_cell.length_c   1.000
_cell.angle_alpha   90.00
_cell.angle_beta   90.00
_cell.angle_gamma   90.00
#
_symmetry.space_group_name_H-M   'P 1'
#
loop_
_entity.id
_entity.type
_entity.pdbx_description
1 polymer ?
#
loop_
_entity_poly.entity_id
_entity_poly.type
_entity_poly.pdbx_seq_one_letter_code
_entity_poly.pdbx_strand_id
1 'polypeptide(L)'
;PGLTAKDLILHTIGRIGVAGGAGHVLEYRGEAIRALSMEGRMTVCNMSIEAGARAGMIAPDQITFEYLRGRPRAPAGEAFDQAVARWSTLSTDRGARFDRVVEVDLAGLEPQVTWGTNPGMVVPVSGRVPDPADLADPDDRATAERALSYMGLEPGTPMQDIELDRVFIGSCTNSRIEDLREAARVAGGRKVSPRVHALVVPGSTAVKAAAEAEGLDRVFRDAGFEWRESGCSMCLGMNDDIAGPGERCASTSNRNFEGRQGRGARTHLVSPAMAAAAAVAGRFTDVRSGS
;
A
#
# COMPACT_ATOMS: atom_id res chain seq x y z
N PRO A 1 -9.64 2.69 -13.29
CA PRO A 1 -10.11 1.48 -12.56
C PRO A 1 -8.91 0.69 -12.05
N GLY A 2 -8.91 0.17 -10.81
CA GLY A 2 -7.82 -0.67 -10.28
C GLY A 2 -6.55 0.08 -9.80
N LEU A 3 -6.62 1.40 -9.62
CA LEU A 3 -5.56 2.19 -8.98
C LEU A 3 -6.04 2.68 -7.62
N THR A 4 -5.13 2.69 -6.66
CA THR A 4 -5.42 3.00 -5.26
C THR A 4 -4.50 4.07 -4.71
N ALA A 5 -4.79 4.55 -3.51
CA ALA A 5 -3.87 5.39 -2.74
C ALA A 5 -2.50 4.72 -2.52
N LYS A 6 -2.45 3.38 -2.47
CA LYS A 6 -1.22 2.61 -2.34
C LYS A 6 -0.32 2.74 -3.57
N ASP A 7 -0.91 2.65 -4.76
CA ASP A 7 -0.18 2.83 -6.02
C ASP A 7 0.37 4.26 -6.14
N LEU A 8 -0.45 5.25 -5.77
CA LEU A 8 -0.06 6.66 -5.76
C LEU A 8 1.16 6.91 -4.85
N ILE A 9 1.12 6.42 -3.60
CA ILE A 9 2.20 6.69 -2.65
C ILE A 9 3.45 5.88 -2.96
N LEU A 10 3.33 4.63 -3.43
CA LEU A 10 4.48 3.86 -3.91
C LEU A 10 5.14 4.56 -5.10
N HIS A 11 4.36 5.00 -6.09
CA HIS A 11 4.90 5.75 -7.22
C HIS A 11 5.61 7.04 -6.76
N THR A 12 5.00 7.79 -5.84
CA THR A 12 5.62 8.97 -5.24
C THR A 12 6.95 8.65 -4.58
N ILE A 13 7.02 7.60 -3.74
CA ILE A 13 8.26 7.18 -3.07
C ILE A 13 9.32 6.71 -4.08
N GLY A 14 8.93 5.99 -5.14
CA GLY A 14 9.83 5.62 -6.23
C GLY A 14 10.44 6.83 -6.94
N ARG A 15 9.70 7.94 -7.05
CA ARG A 15 10.16 9.18 -7.68
C ARG A 15 11.08 10.01 -6.79
N ILE A 16 10.80 10.08 -5.48
CA ILE A 16 11.57 10.94 -4.55
C ILE A 16 12.65 10.19 -3.77
N GLY A 17 12.61 8.85 -3.80
CA GLY A 17 13.48 7.97 -3.03
C GLY A 17 13.10 7.88 -1.55
N VAL A 18 13.68 6.89 -0.85
CA VAL A 18 13.45 6.65 0.58
C VAL A 18 14.03 7.74 1.50
N ALA A 19 14.84 8.64 0.95
CA ALA A 19 15.35 9.82 1.64
C ALA A 19 14.73 11.14 1.10
N GLY A 20 13.73 11.06 0.21
CA GLY A 20 13.17 12.21 -0.48
C GLY A 20 12.57 13.29 0.42
N GLY A 21 12.07 12.88 1.59
CA GLY A 21 11.53 13.75 2.64
C GLY A 21 12.46 13.97 3.83
N ALA A 22 13.72 13.51 3.79
CA ALA A 22 14.64 13.64 4.90
C ALA A 22 14.79 15.11 5.35
N GLY A 23 14.62 15.36 6.65
CA GLY A 23 14.65 16.71 7.21
C GLY A 23 13.37 17.54 7.02
N HIS A 24 12.34 16.99 6.37
CA HIS A 24 11.11 17.71 6.01
C HIS A 24 9.85 17.06 6.59
N VAL A 25 8.75 17.81 6.56
CA VAL A 25 7.38 17.30 6.67
C VAL A 25 6.74 17.39 5.29
N LEU A 26 6.06 16.34 4.86
CA LEU A 26 5.41 16.29 3.54
C LEU A 26 3.96 16.76 3.65
N GLU A 27 3.61 17.84 2.96
CA GLU A 27 2.21 18.20 2.68
C GLU A 27 1.82 17.65 1.30
N TYR A 28 0.86 16.72 1.27
CA TYR A 28 0.34 16.19 0.01
C TYR A 28 -0.81 17.05 -0.49
N ARG A 29 -0.71 17.50 -1.74
CA ARG A 29 -1.61 18.47 -2.36
C ARG A 29 -1.96 18.03 -3.77
N GLY A 30 -2.99 18.65 -4.35
CA GLY A 30 -3.42 18.42 -5.72
C GLY A 30 -4.77 17.70 -5.82
N GLU A 31 -5.27 17.60 -7.05
CA GLU A 31 -6.59 17.04 -7.34
C GLU A 31 -6.70 15.57 -6.92
N ALA A 32 -5.70 14.76 -7.26
CA ALA A 32 -5.67 13.36 -6.91
C ALA A 32 -5.78 13.13 -5.40
N ILE A 33 -5.10 13.95 -4.58
CA ILE A 33 -5.16 13.88 -3.12
C ILE A 33 -6.54 14.28 -2.59
N ARG A 34 -7.16 15.34 -3.15
CA ARG A 34 -8.52 15.76 -2.77
C ARG A 34 -9.56 14.72 -3.10
N ALA A 35 -9.37 13.98 -4.19
CA ALA A 35 -10.27 12.90 -4.62
C ALA A 35 -10.19 11.63 -3.75
N LEU A 36 -9.16 11.48 -2.91
CA LEU A 36 -9.03 10.33 -2.02
C LEU A 36 -10.09 10.36 -0.91
N SER A 37 -10.63 9.18 -0.59
CA SER A 37 -11.34 8.93 0.66
C SER A 37 -10.43 9.19 1.87
N MET A 38 -11.02 9.31 3.06
CA MET A 38 -10.19 9.43 4.28
C MET A 38 -9.28 8.24 4.53
N GLU A 39 -9.70 7.03 4.17
CA GLU A 39 -8.88 5.82 4.33
C GLU A 39 -7.71 5.81 3.33
N GLY A 40 -7.93 6.24 2.08
CA GLY A 40 -6.87 6.50 1.10
C GLY A 40 -5.88 7.59 1.54
N ARG A 41 -6.37 8.69 2.13
CA ARG A 41 -5.50 9.72 2.72
C ARG A 41 -4.63 9.17 3.84
N MET A 42 -5.20 8.31 4.69
CA MET A 42 -4.43 7.66 5.75
C MET A 42 -3.39 6.68 5.19
N THR A 43 -3.65 6.01 4.06
CA THR A 43 -2.63 5.20 3.34
C THR A 43 -1.44 6.07 2.91
N VAL A 44 -1.71 7.21 2.26
CA VAL A 44 -0.68 8.15 1.81
C VAL A 44 0.13 8.70 3.00
N CYS A 45 -0.55 9.23 4.02
CA CYS A 45 0.12 9.78 5.19
C CYS A 45 0.92 8.72 5.97
N ASN A 46 0.40 7.50 6.09
CA ASN A 46 1.09 6.40 6.78
C ASN A 46 2.46 6.10 6.15
N MET A 47 2.55 6.16 4.82
CA MET A 47 3.76 5.84 4.08
C MET A 47 4.76 7.01 3.93
N SER A 48 4.53 8.13 4.63
CA SER A 48 5.43 9.30 4.55
C SER A 48 6.80 9.03 5.19
N ILE A 49 6.83 8.20 6.23
CA ILE A 49 8.09 7.82 6.90
C ILE A 49 8.94 6.91 6.01
N GLU A 50 8.32 6.14 5.12
CA GLU A 50 9.00 5.34 4.10
C GLU A 50 9.68 6.20 3.02
N ALA A 51 9.29 7.47 2.87
CA ALA A 51 10.02 8.50 2.10
C ALA A 51 11.08 9.24 2.93
N GLY A 52 11.28 8.88 4.20
CA GLY A 52 12.22 9.54 5.12
C GLY A 52 11.68 10.81 5.77
N ALA A 53 10.39 11.13 5.58
CA ALA A 53 9.78 12.34 6.13
C ALA A 53 9.47 12.21 7.62
N ARG A 54 9.52 13.33 8.34
CA ARG A 54 9.17 13.37 9.78
C ARG A 54 7.67 13.17 10.03
N ALA A 55 6.85 13.65 9.10
CA ALA A 55 5.40 13.49 9.11
C ALA A 55 4.84 13.66 7.69
N GLY A 56 3.62 13.22 7.48
CA GLY A 56 2.82 13.49 6.30
C GLY A 56 1.49 14.13 6.69
N MET A 57 1.05 15.13 5.93
CA MET A 57 -0.21 15.82 6.19
C MET A 57 -0.99 16.10 4.91
N ILE A 58 -2.31 16.10 5.04
CA ILE A 58 -3.28 16.47 4.02
C ILE A 58 -4.25 17.44 4.70
N ALA A 59 -4.49 18.60 4.07
CA ALA A 59 -5.40 19.59 4.61
C ALA A 59 -6.82 18.99 4.77
N PRO A 60 -7.53 19.28 5.87
CA PRO A 60 -8.88 18.79 6.05
C PRO A 60 -9.83 19.50 5.07
N ASP A 61 -10.81 18.76 4.57
CA ASP A 61 -11.88 19.27 3.70
C ASP A 61 -13.20 18.54 4.01
N GLN A 62 -14.18 18.70 3.13
CA GLN A 62 -15.50 18.10 3.29
C GLN A 62 -15.46 16.57 3.51
N ILE A 63 -14.56 15.86 2.82
CA ILE A 63 -14.40 14.40 3.00
C ILE A 63 -13.91 14.10 4.43
N THR A 64 -12.98 14.90 4.95
CA THR A 64 -12.52 14.78 6.34
C THR A 64 -13.65 15.05 7.33
N PHE A 65 -14.44 16.09 7.10
CA PHE A 65 -15.54 16.46 7.99
C PHE A 65 -16.62 15.39 8.01
N GLU A 66 -17.07 14.94 6.84
CA GLU A 66 -18.08 13.89 6.72
C GLU A 66 -17.63 12.57 7.35
N TYR A 67 -16.36 12.21 7.16
CA TYR A 67 -15.80 11.03 7.82
C TYR A 67 -15.85 11.13 9.34
N LEU A 68 -15.64 12.30 9.94
CA LEU A 68 -15.67 12.50 11.39
C LEU A 68 -17.10 12.58 11.95
N ARG A 69 -18.08 13.00 11.15
CA ARG A 69 -19.46 13.21 11.60
C ARG A 69 -20.06 11.93 12.18
N GLY A 70 -20.58 12.02 13.41
CA GLY A 70 -21.23 10.90 14.09
C GLY A 70 -20.28 9.82 14.61
N ARG A 71 -18.96 9.98 14.46
CA ARG A 71 -17.99 9.03 15.05
C ARG A 71 -17.88 9.20 16.56
N PRO A 72 -17.55 8.13 17.30
CA PRO A 72 -17.25 8.23 18.72
C PRO A 72 -16.21 9.31 19.00
N ARG A 73 -16.47 10.15 20.01
CA ARG A 73 -15.62 11.28 20.44
C ARG A 73 -15.49 12.45 19.46
N ALA A 74 -16.16 12.41 18.29
CA ALA A 74 -16.32 13.60 17.49
C ALA A 74 -17.33 14.55 18.17
N PRO A 75 -17.19 15.88 18.03
CA PRO A 75 -18.23 16.83 18.42
C PRO A 75 -19.56 16.50 17.71
N ALA A 76 -20.68 16.94 18.29
CA ALA A 76 -22.01 16.70 17.73
C ALA A 76 -22.85 17.99 17.72
N GLY A 77 -23.86 18.03 16.85
CA GLY A 77 -24.74 19.19 16.70
C GLY A 77 -23.97 20.47 16.41
N GLU A 78 -24.35 21.58 17.05
CA GLU A 78 -23.71 22.89 16.87
C GLU A 78 -22.20 22.89 17.17
N ALA A 79 -21.75 22.08 18.12
CA ALA A 79 -20.32 21.94 18.42
C ALA A 79 -19.54 21.32 17.25
N PHE A 80 -20.19 20.48 16.45
CA PHE A 80 -19.60 19.96 15.22
C PHE A 80 -19.48 21.04 14.15
N ASP A 81 -20.50 21.89 13.99
CA ASP A 81 -20.47 22.98 13.02
C ASP A 81 -19.38 24.02 13.36
N GLN A 82 -19.24 24.35 14.65
CA GLN A 82 -18.14 25.21 15.14
C GLN A 82 -16.76 24.56 14.91
N ALA A 83 -16.65 23.25 15.13
CA ALA A 83 -15.41 22.51 14.87
C ALA A 83 -15.07 22.50 13.38
N VAL A 84 -16.04 22.28 12.48
CA VAL A 84 -15.87 22.36 11.03
C VAL A 84 -15.43 23.76 10.58
N ALA A 85 -16.04 24.82 11.12
CA ALA A 85 -15.62 26.19 10.83
C ALA A 85 -14.14 26.41 11.19
N ARG A 86 -13.71 25.92 12.37
CA ARG A 86 -12.30 25.97 12.78
C ARG A 86 -11.40 25.09 11.92
N TRP A 87 -11.77 23.85 11.63
CA TRP A 87 -10.93 22.94 10.85
C TRP A 87 -10.75 23.41 9.42
N SER A 88 -11.75 24.09 8.86
CA SER A 88 -11.68 24.70 7.53
C SER A 88 -10.60 25.78 7.42
N THR A 89 -10.09 26.32 8.53
CA THR A 89 -8.97 27.28 8.54
C THR A 89 -7.60 26.60 8.64
N LEU A 90 -7.53 25.27 8.69
CA LEU A 90 -6.26 24.53 8.83
C LEU A 90 -5.61 24.20 7.47
N SER A 91 -6.15 24.71 6.37
CA SER A 91 -5.51 24.61 5.05
C SER A 91 -4.34 25.59 4.95
N THR A 92 -3.32 25.20 4.18
CA THR A 92 -2.16 26.06 3.91
C THR A 92 -2.55 27.41 3.31
N ASP A 93 -1.99 28.47 3.89
CA ASP A 93 -2.25 29.85 3.49
C ASP A 93 -1.84 30.12 2.03
N ARG A 94 -2.60 31.02 1.39
CA ARG A 94 -2.26 31.49 0.05
C ARG A 94 -0.90 32.19 0.08
N GLY A 95 0.04 31.72 -0.75
CA GLY A 95 1.39 32.29 -0.83
C GLY A 95 2.38 31.70 0.18
N ALA A 96 1.98 30.67 0.94
CA ALA A 96 2.92 29.89 1.73
C ALA A 96 4.07 29.37 0.87
N ARG A 97 5.28 29.40 1.44
CA ARG A 97 6.50 28.90 0.81
C ARG A 97 6.83 27.52 1.36
N PHE A 98 7.32 26.66 0.47
CA PHE A 98 7.79 25.33 0.81
C PHE A 98 9.30 25.28 0.57
N ASP A 99 10.05 24.59 1.45
CA ASP A 99 11.49 24.39 1.28
C ASP A 99 11.80 23.65 -0.03
N ARG A 100 10.93 22.69 -0.38
CA ARG A 100 10.99 21.92 -1.62
C ARG A 100 9.59 21.65 -2.13
N VAL A 101 9.40 21.75 -3.44
CA VAL A 101 8.19 21.32 -4.15
C VAL A 101 8.59 20.20 -5.11
N VAL A 102 7.86 19.10 -5.06
CA VAL A 102 7.98 18.01 -6.02
C VAL A 102 6.63 17.81 -6.68
N GLU A 103 6.59 17.93 -8.00
CA GLU A 103 5.41 17.61 -8.79
C GLU A 103 5.50 16.14 -9.23
N VAL A 104 4.46 15.38 -8.90
CA VAL A 104 4.34 13.97 -9.27
C VAL A 104 3.22 13.88 -10.30
N ASP A 105 3.61 13.62 -11.54
CA ASP A 105 2.65 13.33 -12.60
C ASP A 105 2.07 11.94 -12.39
N LEU A 106 0.73 11.85 -12.42
CA LEU A 106 -0.01 10.60 -12.29
C LEU A 106 -0.63 10.18 -13.63
N ALA A 107 -0.39 10.94 -14.71
CA ALA A 107 -0.75 10.54 -16.04
C ALA A 107 -0.05 9.22 -16.39
N GLY A 108 -0.83 8.21 -16.76
CA GLY A 108 -0.30 6.88 -17.05
C GLY A 108 0.12 6.09 -15.82
N LEU A 109 -0.27 6.50 -14.59
CA LEU A 109 -0.05 5.66 -13.41
C LEU A 109 -0.65 4.27 -13.63
N GLU A 110 0.15 3.26 -13.31
CA GLU A 110 -0.23 1.85 -13.36
C GLU A 110 -0.17 1.26 -11.96
N PRO A 111 -0.77 0.08 -11.72
CA PRO A 111 -0.56 -0.64 -10.47
C PRO A 111 0.93 -0.84 -10.19
N GLN A 112 1.37 -0.56 -8.97
CA GLN A 112 2.79 -0.56 -8.60
C GLN A 112 3.19 -1.85 -7.89
N VAL A 113 4.42 -2.32 -8.14
CA VAL A 113 5.01 -3.48 -7.47
C VAL A 113 6.46 -3.18 -7.11
N THR A 114 6.83 -3.32 -5.82
CA THR A 114 8.23 -3.18 -5.44
C THR A 114 9.03 -4.38 -5.94
N TRP A 115 10.19 -4.17 -6.56
CA TRP A 115 11.09 -5.24 -6.99
C TRP A 115 12.20 -5.54 -5.98
N GLY A 116 12.55 -4.55 -5.14
CA GLY A 116 13.67 -4.64 -4.20
C GLY A 116 13.26 -4.76 -2.73
N THR A 117 14.12 -4.28 -1.84
CA THR A 117 14.00 -4.42 -0.37
C THR A 117 13.57 -3.14 0.34
N ASN A 118 13.14 -2.12 -0.39
CA ASN A 118 12.51 -0.94 0.18
C ASN A 118 11.41 -0.38 -0.74
N PRO A 119 10.54 0.52 -0.24
CA PRO A 119 9.41 1.04 -1.01
C PRO A 119 9.78 1.94 -2.20
N GLY A 120 11.01 2.47 -2.25
CA GLY A 120 11.52 3.25 -3.39
C GLY A 120 11.96 2.39 -4.56
N MET A 121 12.24 1.10 -4.33
CA MET A 121 12.57 0.13 -5.38
C MET A 121 11.29 -0.42 -5.99
N VAL A 122 10.61 0.39 -6.80
CA VAL A 122 9.27 0.12 -7.33
C VAL A 122 9.18 0.41 -8.82
N VAL A 123 8.37 -0.38 -9.51
CA VAL A 123 8.03 -0.22 -10.93
C VAL A 123 6.53 -0.46 -11.17
N PRO A 124 5.99 0.00 -12.29
CA PRO A 124 4.70 -0.48 -12.81
C PRO A 124 4.67 -2.00 -12.93
N VAL A 125 3.51 -2.62 -12.75
CA VAL A 125 3.32 -4.08 -12.96
C VAL A 125 3.62 -4.51 -14.41
N SER A 126 3.44 -3.61 -15.38
CA SER A 126 3.84 -3.83 -16.78
C SER A 126 5.35 -3.74 -17.02
N GLY A 127 6.10 -3.26 -16.02
CA GLY A 127 7.54 -3.04 -16.08
C GLY A 127 8.37 -4.31 -15.90
N ARG A 128 9.68 -4.08 -15.79
CA ARG A 128 10.71 -5.10 -15.62
C ARG A 128 11.57 -4.78 -14.41
N VAL A 129 12.19 -5.79 -13.85
CA VAL A 129 13.25 -5.64 -12.84
C VAL A 129 14.37 -4.76 -13.43
N PRO A 130 14.72 -3.62 -12.81
CA PRO A 130 15.77 -2.74 -13.32
C PRO A 130 17.13 -3.43 -13.36
N ASP A 131 17.98 -3.02 -14.31
CA ASP A 131 19.38 -3.42 -14.35
C ASP A 131 20.23 -2.45 -13.53
N PRO A 132 20.95 -2.91 -12.48
CA PRO A 132 21.87 -2.05 -11.73
C PRO A 132 22.95 -1.38 -12.61
N ALA A 133 23.30 -1.98 -13.75
CA ALA A 133 24.26 -1.40 -14.69
C ALA A 133 23.79 -0.06 -15.29
N ASP A 134 22.48 0.16 -15.36
CA ASP A 134 21.88 1.40 -15.88
C ASP A 134 21.88 2.54 -14.85
N LEU A 135 22.20 2.24 -13.58
CA LEU A 135 22.29 3.25 -12.52
C LEU A 135 23.62 3.99 -12.59
N ALA A 136 23.54 5.31 -12.62
CA ALA A 136 24.71 6.20 -12.73
C ALA A 136 25.52 6.27 -11.42
N ASP A 137 24.84 6.25 -10.28
CA ASP A 137 25.46 6.36 -8.97
C ASP A 137 25.98 4.97 -8.49
N PRO A 138 27.27 4.85 -8.10
CA PRO A 138 27.84 3.59 -7.65
C PRO A 138 27.21 3.01 -6.38
N ASP A 139 26.77 3.86 -5.44
CA ASP A 139 26.15 3.42 -4.20
C ASP A 139 24.72 2.91 -4.47
N ASP A 140 23.99 3.57 -5.38
CA ASP A 140 22.69 3.10 -5.86
C ASP A 140 22.84 1.75 -6.59
N ARG A 141 23.85 1.60 -7.45
CA ARG A 141 24.16 0.32 -8.12
C ARG A 141 24.42 -0.80 -7.13
N ALA A 142 25.35 -0.59 -6.19
CA ALA A 142 25.67 -1.60 -5.18
C ALA A 142 24.44 -1.94 -4.31
N THR A 143 23.58 -0.96 -4.04
CA THR A 143 22.34 -1.16 -3.29
C THR A 143 21.31 -1.96 -4.09
N ALA A 144 21.15 -1.69 -5.37
CA ALA A 144 20.30 -2.47 -6.27
C ALA A 144 20.80 -3.91 -6.42
N GLU A 145 22.11 -4.13 -6.62
CA GLU A 145 22.71 -5.47 -6.71
C GLU A 145 22.45 -6.32 -5.45
N ARG A 146 22.63 -5.74 -4.26
CA ARG A 146 22.31 -6.42 -2.99
C ARG A 146 20.81 -6.75 -2.90
N ALA A 147 19.94 -5.82 -3.27
CA ALA A 147 18.51 -6.03 -3.25
C ALA A 147 18.09 -7.15 -4.23
N LEU A 148 18.63 -7.19 -5.45
CA LEU A 148 18.36 -8.24 -6.43
C LEU A 148 18.85 -9.60 -5.95
N SER A 149 20.05 -9.67 -5.38
CA SER A 149 20.61 -10.89 -4.79
C SER A 149 19.70 -11.44 -3.67
N TYR A 150 19.26 -10.57 -2.75
CA TYR A 150 18.32 -10.94 -1.70
C TYR A 150 16.98 -11.42 -2.27
N MET A 151 16.41 -10.64 -3.18
CA MET A 151 15.13 -10.90 -3.81
C MET A 151 15.16 -12.08 -4.79
N GLY A 152 16.34 -12.60 -5.14
CA GLY A 152 16.53 -13.65 -6.14
C GLY A 152 15.88 -13.28 -7.46
N LEU A 153 16.18 -12.08 -7.97
CA LEU A 153 15.65 -11.55 -9.21
C LEU A 153 16.77 -11.23 -10.19
N GLU A 154 16.59 -11.62 -11.45
CA GLU A 154 17.49 -11.27 -12.54
C GLU A 154 17.04 -9.95 -13.20
N PRO A 155 17.97 -9.05 -13.56
CA PRO A 155 17.68 -7.87 -14.37
C PRO A 155 16.85 -8.18 -15.61
N GLY A 156 15.93 -7.28 -15.96
CA GLY A 156 15.08 -7.41 -17.15
C GLY A 156 13.92 -8.38 -17.02
N THR A 157 13.82 -9.16 -15.93
CA THR A 157 12.67 -10.05 -15.68
C THR A 157 11.37 -9.25 -15.68
N PRO A 158 10.36 -9.59 -16.50
CA PRO A 158 9.04 -8.97 -16.42
C PRO A 158 8.44 -9.16 -15.04
N MET A 159 7.88 -8.10 -14.44
CA MET A 159 7.26 -8.22 -13.12
C MET A 159 6.12 -9.26 -13.11
N GLN A 160 5.40 -9.39 -14.22
CA GLN A 160 4.32 -10.36 -14.39
C GLN A 160 4.78 -11.82 -14.51
N ASP A 161 6.08 -12.08 -14.71
CA ASP A 161 6.63 -13.44 -14.76
C ASP A 161 7.05 -13.94 -13.37
N ILE A 162 7.00 -13.09 -12.34
CA ILE A 162 7.41 -13.43 -10.98
C ILE A 162 6.30 -14.24 -10.30
N GLU A 163 6.56 -15.54 -10.09
CA GLU A 163 5.68 -16.45 -9.33
C GLU A 163 5.69 -16.15 -7.83
N LEU A 164 4.56 -16.41 -7.16
CA LEU A 164 4.35 -16.13 -5.74
C LEU A 164 4.05 -17.40 -4.97
N ASP A 165 4.60 -17.48 -3.76
CA ASP A 165 4.29 -18.53 -2.78
C ASP A 165 3.23 -18.06 -1.79
N ARG A 166 3.20 -16.75 -1.50
CA ARG A 166 2.34 -16.18 -0.46
C ARG A 166 1.69 -14.86 -0.88
N VAL A 167 0.48 -14.63 -0.40
CA VAL A 167 -0.18 -13.32 -0.46
C VAL A 167 -0.70 -12.92 0.90
N PHE A 168 -0.47 -11.67 1.27
CA PHE A 168 -0.98 -11.08 2.50
C PHE A 168 -1.71 -9.76 2.26
N ILE A 169 -2.99 -9.78 2.59
CA ILE A 169 -3.85 -8.60 2.63
C ILE A 169 -4.08 -8.26 4.10
N GLY A 170 -3.30 -7.31 4.60
CA GLY A 170 -3.28 -6.95 6.01
C GLY A 170 -2.25 -5.87 6.30
N SER A 171 -2.51 -5.08 7.34
CA SER A 171 -1.63 -4.08 8.00
C SER A 171 -2.46 -2.89 8.46
N CYS A 172 -1.87 -2.01 9.27
CA CYS A 172 -2.44 -0.69 9.56
C CYS A 172 -2.49 0.24 8.32
N THR A 173 -1.79 -0.11 7.24
CA THR A 173 -1.74 0.65 5.99
C THR A 173 -2.96 0.37 5.14
N ASN A 174 -3.16 -0.90 4.76
CA ASN A 174 -4.16 -1.32 3.78
C ASN A 174 -4.87 -2.60 4.25
N SER A 175 -5.80 -2.43 5.18
CA SER A 175 -6.73 -3.46 5.70
C SER A 175 -7.92 -2.81 6.42
N ARG A 176 -8.36 -1.66 5.92
CA ARG A 176 -9.59 -0.98 6.34
C ARG A 176 -10.75 -1.52 5.52
N ILE A 177 -11.96 -1.06 5.81
CA ILE A 177 -13.14 -1.64 5.16
C ILE A 177 -13.13 -1.42 3.65
N GLU A 178 -12.63 -0.27 3.15
CA GLU A 178 -12.55 -0.04 1.71
C GLU A 178 -11.51 -0.94 1.03
N ASP A 179 -10.35 -1.15 1.67
CA ASP A 179 -9.29 -2.04 1.17
C ASP A 179 -9.81 -3.48 1.01
N LEU A 180 -10.57 -3.96 2.01
CA LEU A 180 -11.13 -5.31 2.00
C LEU A 180 -12.23 -5.45 0.95
N ARG A 181 -13.09 -4.44 0.76
CA ARG A 181 -14.10 -4.44 -0.31
C ARG A 181 -13.44 -4.47 -1.68
N GLU A 182 -12.38 -3.69 -1.88
CA GLU A 182 -11.66 -3.67 -3.14
C GLU A 182 -11.04 -5.04 -3.45
N ALA A 183 -10.32 -5.62 -2.49
CA ALA A 183 -9.76 -6.96 -2.62
C ALA A 183 -10.84 -8.02 -2.83
N ALA A 184 -11.98 -7.93 -2.14
CA ALA A 184 -13.10 -8.87 -2.28
C ALA A 184 -13.77 -8.78 -3.66
N ARG A 185 -13.89 -7.56 -4.24
CA ARG A 185 -14.36 -7.38 -5.63
C ARG A 185 -13.46 -8.12 -6.61
N VAL A 186 -12.17 -8.19 -6.32
CA VAL A 186 -11.23 -8.98 -7.11
C VAL A 186 -11.36 -10.47 -6.77
N ALA A 187 -11.39 -10.89 -5.52
CA ALA A 187 -11.47 -12.31 -5.17
C ALA A 187 -12.80 -12.99 -5.58
N GLY A 188 -13.91 -12.24 -5.64
CA GLY A 188 -15.25 -12.77 -5.85
C GLY A 188 -15.40 -13.63 -7.11
N GLY A 189 -15.96 -14.83 -6.92
CA GLY A 189 -16.19 -15.80 -8.00
C GLY A 189 -14.93 -16.45 -8.57
N ARG A 190 -13.74 -16.15 -8.02
CA ARG A 190 -12.45 -16.70 -8.43
C ARG A 190 -11.89 -17.62 -7.35
N LYS A 191 -10.79 -18.31 -7.64
CA LYS A 191 -10.08 -19.20 -6.71
C LYS A 191 -8.61 -18.82 -6.64
N VAL A 192 -8.06 -18.79 -5.44
CA VAL A 192 -6.63 -18.66 -5.18
C VAL A 192 -5.89 -19.80 -5.88
N SER A 193 -4.75 -19.48 -6.50
CA SER A 193 -3.88 -20.46 -7.13
C SER A 193 -3.45 -21.52 -6.11
N PRO A 194 -3.43 -22.82 -6.48
CA PRO A 194 -3.03 -23.89 -5.56
C PRO A 194 -1.57 -23.78 -5.09
N ARG A 195 -0.76 -22.93 -5.73
CA ARG A 195 0.63 -22.64 -5.31
C ARG A 195 0.72 -21.55 -4.24
N VAL A 196 -0.32 -20.75 -4.06
CA VAL A 196 -0.29 -19.57 -3.20
C VAL A 196 -0.98 -19.86 -1.88
N HIS A 197 -0.27 -19.61 -0.78
CA HIS A 197 -0.88 -19.46 0.54
C HIS A 197 -1.34 -18.01 0.73
N ALA A 198 -2.65 -17.76 0.69
CA ALA A 198 -3.22 -16.41 0.75
C ALA A 198 -3.94 -16.15 2.08
N LEU A 199 -3.58 -15.07 2.77
CA LEU A 199 -4.16 -14.67 4.04
C LEU A 199 -4.73 -13.25 4.02
N VAL A 200 -5.86 -13.07 4.72
CA VAL A 200 -6.52 -11.78 4.93
C VAL A 200 -6.65 -11.52 6.43
N VAL A 201 -6.10 -10.40 6.88
CA VAL A 201 -6.05 -9.98 8.29
C VAL A 201 -6.67 -8.58 8.41
N PRO A 202 -7.91 -8.46 8.90
CA PRO A 202 -8.55 -7.16 9.10
C PRO A 202 -7.76 -6.23 10.01
N GLY A 203 -7.71 -4.93 9.69
CA GLY A 203 -6.89 -3.96 10.43
C GLY A 203 -7.36 -3.65 11.86
N SER A 204 -8.59 -4.01 12.23
CA SER A 204 -9.12 -3.92 13.59
C SER A 204 -10.33 -4.83 13.79
N THR A 205 -10.71 -5.10 15.05
CA THR A 205 -11.92 -5.86 15.37
C THR A 205 -13.18 -5.20 14.81
N ALA A 206 -13.24 -3.86 14.80
CA ALA A 206 -14.36 -3.12 14.21
C ALA A 206 -14.45 -3.31 12.69
N VAL A 207 -13.31 -3.28 11.99
CA VAL A 207 -13.25 -3.54 10.54
C VAL A 207 -13.63 -5.00 10.25
N LYS A 208 -13.15 -5.95 11.05
CA LYS A 208 -13.53 -7.37 10.91
C LYS A 208 -15.05 -7.55 11.03
N ALA A 209 -15.65 -7.01 12.09
CA ALA A 209 -17.09 -7.08 12.30
C ALA A 209 -17.89 -6.46 11.15
N ALA A 210 -17.44 -5.30 10.62
CA ALA A 210 -18.06 -4.68 9.44
C ALA A 210 -17.93 -5.56 8.19
N ALA A 211 -16.74 -6.10 7.93
CA ALA A 211 -16.48 -6.97 6.79
C ALA A 211 -17.30 -8.27 6.84
N GLU A 212 -17.46 -8.87 8.03
CA GLU A 212 -18.30 -10.05 8.25
C GLU A 212 -19.79 -9.75 8.12
N ALA A 213 -20.24 -8.58 8.58
CA ALA A 213 -21.62 -8.12 8.38
C ALA A 213 -21.95 -7.90 6.89
N GLU A 214 -20.96 -7.50 6.10
CA GLU A 214 -21.06 -7.36 4.64
C GLU A 214 -20.85 -8.68 3.88
N GLY A 215 -20.45 -9.76 4.57
CA GLY A 215 -20.17 -11.06 3.97
C GLY A 215 -18.86 -11.13 3.18
N LEU A 216 -17.96 -10.16 3.34
CA LEU A 216 -16.66 -10.15 2.65
C LEU A 216 -15.78 -11.33 3.09
N ASP A 217 -15.89 -11.72 4.36
CA ASP A 217 -15.24 -12.89 4.93
C ASP A 217 -15.59 -14.19 4.19
N ARG A 218 -16.85 -14.32 3.72
CA ARG A 218 -17.30 -15.45 2.90
C ARG A 218 -16.71 -15.37 1.51
N VAL A 219 -16.71 -14.19 0.88
CA VAL A 219 -16.07 -13.98 -0.44
C VAL A 219 -14.61 -14.44 -0.42
N PHE A 220 -13.85 -14.05 0.61
CA PHE A 220 -12.46 -14.45 0.75
C PHE A 220 -12.30 -15.96 0.99
N ARG A 221 -13.07 -16.55 1.93
CA ARG A 221 -12.99 -18.00 2.18
C ARG A 221 -13.41 -18.83 0.97
N ASP A 222 -14.46 -18.41 0.28
CA ASP A 222 -14.92 -19.05 -0.95
C ASP A 222 -13.85 -18.98 -2.04
N ALA A 223 -13.10 -17.89 -2.12
CA ALA A 223 -11.95 -17.80 -3.02
C ALA A 223 -10.75 -18.65 -2.57
N GLY A 224 -10.69 -19.10 -1.31
CA GLY A 224 -9.58 -19.90 -0.77
C GLY A 224 -8.56 -19.10 0.04
N PHE A 225 -8.89 -17.86 0.44
CA PHE A 225 -8.09 -17.11 1.39
C PHE A 225 -8.36 -17.57 2.82
N GLU A 226 -7.33 -17.57 3.65
CA GLU A 226 -7.47 -17.71 5.09
C GLU A 226 -7.95 -16.39 5.69
N TRP A 227 -9.17 -16.39 6.25
CA TRP A 227 -9.71 -15.26 6.99
C TRP A 227 -9.27 -15.34 8.45
N ARG A 228 -8.42 -14.41 8.88
CA ARG A 228 -7.80 -14.39 10.22
C ARG A 228 -8.50 -13.44 11.19
N GLU A 229 -8.06 -13.51 12.44
CA GLU A 229 -8.37 -12.50 13.46
C GLU A 229 -7.61 -11.20 13.22
N SER A 230 -8.19 -10.08 13.65
CA SER A 230 -7.57 -8.77 13.46
C SER A 230 -6.27 -8.64 14.26
N GLY A 231 -5.21 -8.15 13.64
CA GLY A 231 -3.92 -7.96 14.30
C GLY A 231 -2.81 -7.53 13.34
N CYS A 232 -1.58 -7.38 13.85
CA CYS A 232 -0.45 -7.02 13.00
C CYS A 232 0.02 -8.19 12.12
N SER A 233 -0.08 -9.42 12.60
CA SER A 233 0.24 -10.65 11.83
C SER A 233 1.59 -10.53 11.08
N MET A 234 1.62 -10.94 9.82
CA MET A 234 2.79 -10.92 8.95
C MET A 234 3.32 -9.51 8.67
N CYS A 235 2.56 -8.43 8.93
CA CYS A 235 3.05 -7.05 8.78
C CYS A 235 4.25 -6.76 9.71
N LEU A 236 4.30 -7.43 10.87
CA LEU A 236 5.41 -7.36 11.83
C LEU A 236 6.12 -8.72 12.03
N GLY A 237 5.56 -9.82 11.53
CA GLY A 237 6.12 -11.16 11.71
C GLY A 237 6.17 -11.61 13.18
N MET A 238 5.23 -11.15 14.01
CA MET A 238 5.20 -11.40 15.46
C MET A 238 4.44 -12.68 15.85
N ASN A 239 3.83 -13.36 14.88
CA ASN A 239 3.08 -14.59 15.07
C ASN A 239 3.51 -15.62 14.03
N ASP A 240 2.86 -16.79 14.01
CA ASP A 240 3.18 -17.87 13.07
C ASP A 240 2.87 -17.53 11.60
N ASP A 241 2.25 -16.37 11.33
CA ASP A 241 2.11 -15.84 9.98
C ASP A 241 3.44 -15.21 9.52
N ILE A 242 4.44 -16.04 9.23
CA ILE A 242 5.74 -15.66 8.64
C ILE A 242 5.98 -16.40 7.33
N ALA A 243 6.66 -15.75 6.39
CA ALA A 243 7.12 -16.39 5.16
C ALA A 243 8.49 -17.06 5.39
N GLY A 244 8.68 -18.23 4.79
CA GLY A 244 9.90 -19.01 4.87
C GLY A 244 11.07 -18.40 4.09
N PRO A 245 12.31 -18.86 4.34
CA PRO A 245 13.47 -18.45 3.55
C PRO A 245 13.26 -18.75 2.06
N GLY A 246 13.42 -17.73 1.21
CA GLY A 246 13.26 -17.85 -0.24
C GLY A 246 11.82 -17.75 -0.74
N GLU A 247 10.81 -17.88 0.14
CA GLU A 247 9.41 -17.69 -0.23
C GLU A 247 9.16 -16.25 -0.65
N ARG A 248 8.36 -16.10 -1.70
CA ARG A 248 7.99 -14.81 -2.28
C ARG A 248 6.57 -14.42 -1.90
N CYS A 249 6.46 -13.23 -1.31
CA CYS A 249 5.21 -12.71 -0.80
C CYS A 249 4.79 -11.43 -1.51
N ALA A 250 3.53 -11.37 -1.97
CA ALA A 250 2.87 -10.10 -2.29
C ALA A 250 2.09 -9.59 -1.06
N SER A 251 2.39 -8.37 -0.62
CA SER A 251 2.02 -7.87 0.69
C SER A 251 1.42 -6.47 0.62
N THR A 252 0.30 -6.22 1.30
CA THR A 252 -0.28 -4.88 1.43
C THR A 252 0.33 -4.05 2.58
N SER A 253 1.38 -4.57 3.23
CA SER A 253 2.21 -3.88 4.21
C SER A 253 2.82 -2.58 3.66
N ASN A 254 3.32 -1.71 4.53
CA ASN A 254 4.12 -0.54 4.15
C ASN A 254 5.63 -0.81 4.07
N ARG A 255 6.12 -1.94 4.57
CA ARG A 255 7.56 -2.23 4.68
C ARG A 255 7.92 -3.63 4.18
N ASN A 256 8.98 -3.70 3.38
CA ASN A 256 9.56 -4.90 2.78
C ASN A 256 11.08 -5.03 2.98
N PHE A 257 11.64 -4.39 4.01
CA PHE A 257 13.05 -4.57 4.35
C PHE A 257 13.34 -6.02 4.73
N GLU A 258 14.59 -6.42 4.55
CA GLU A 258 15.03 -7.80 4.74
C GLU A 258 14.66 -8.34 6.13
N GLY A 259 14.02 -9.51 6.17
CA GLY A 259 13.63 -10.15 7.42
C GLY A 259 12.30 -9.66 8.01
N ARG A 260 11.66 -8.63 7.45
CA ARG A 260 10.44 -8.02 8.02
C ARG A 260 9.27 -9.00 8.18
N GLN A 261 9.02 -9.83 7.18
CA GLN A 261 7.90 -10.79 7.17
C GLN A 261 8.36 -12.23 7.43
N GLY A 262 9.60 -12.40 7.87
CA GLY A 262 10.27 -13.71 8.01
C GLY A 262 11.71 -13.65 7.51
N ARG A 263 12.61 -14.40 8.15
CA ARG A 263 14.03 -14.42 7.80
C ARG A 263 14.21 -14.99 6.39
N GLY A 264 14.73 -14.17 5.48
CA GLY A 264 14.93 -14.55 4.07
C GLY A 264 13.67 -14.50 3.20
N ALA A 265 12.56 -13.97 3.71
CA ALA A 265 11.34 -13.77 2.95
C ALA A 265 11.50 -12.66 1.90
N ARG A 266 11.08 -12.91 0.67
CA ARG A 266 11.18 -11.97 -0.46
C ARG A 266 9.87 -11.24 -0.64
N THR A 267 9.75 -10.08 0.00
CA THR A 267 8.48 -9.34 0.09
C THR A 267 8.36 -8.26 -0.97
N HIS A 268 7.22 -8.22 -1.64
CA HIS A 268 6.83 -7.19 -2.59
C HIS A 268 5.62 -6.42 -2.05
N LEU A 269 5.71 -5.09 -2.01
CA LEU A 269 4.61 -4.23 -1.62
C LEU A 269 3.72 -3.95 -2.81
N VAL A 270 2.41 -4.12 -2.60
CA VAL A 270 1.36 -3.95 -3.62
C VAL A 270 0.08 -3.41 -3.00
N SER A 271 -0.86 -2.94 -3.83
CA SER A 271 -2.21 -2.56 -3.39
C SER A 271 -3.10 -3.77 -3.06
N PRO A 272 -4.21 -3.59 -2.31
CA PRO A 272 -5.16 -4.67 -2.01
C PRO A 272 -5.72 -5.38 -3.25
N ALA A 273 -6.11 -4.61 -4.28
CA ALA A 273 -6.55 -5.19 -5.54
C ALA A 273 -5.48 -6.06 -6.20
N MET A 274 -4.23 -5.56 -6.24
CA MET A 274 -3.10 -6.29 -6.83
C MET A 274 -2.79 -7.56 -6.05
N ALA A 275 -2.77 -7.50 -4.72
CA ALA A 275 -2.58 -8.66 -3.87
C ALA A 275 -3.64 -9.74 -4.15
N ALA A 276 -4.93 -9.35 -4.19
CA ALA A 276 -6.01 -10.28 -4.48
C ALA A 276 -5.91 -10.89 -5.88
N ALA A 277 -5.57 -10.10 -6.91
CA ALA A 277 -5.41 -10.61 -8.26
C ALA A 277 -4.20 -11.54 -8.39
N ALA A 278 -3.10 -11.19 -7.72
CA ALA A 278 -1.88 -11.98 -7.72
C ALA A 278 -2.07 -13.32 -6.98
N ALA A 279 -2.88 -13.35 -5.93
CA ALA A 279 -3.25 -14.60 -5.25
C ALA A 279 -4.03 -15.55 -6.17
N VAL A 280 -4.96 -15.02 -6.97
CA VAL A 280 -5.70 -15.81 -7.95
C VAL A 280 -4.78 -16.31 -9.08
N ALA A 281 -3.91 -15.43 -9.59
CA ALA A 281 -3.06 -15.75 -10.74
C ALA A 281 -1.82 -16.59 -10.39
N GLY A 282 -1.36 -16.58 -9.13
CA GLY A 282 -0.09 -17.19 -8.72
C GLY A 282 1.16 -16.37 -9.07
N ARG A 283 0.98 -15.15 -9.57
CA ARG A 283 2.03 -14.22 -10.03
C ARG A 283 1.46 -12.81 -10.10
N PHE A 284 2.31 -11.79 -10.22
CA PHE A 284 1.80 -10.42 -10.43
C PHE A 284 1.01 -10.31 -11.73
N THR A 285 -0.09 -9.57 -11.70
CA THR A 285 -0.98 -9.40 -12.85
C THR A 285 -1.60 -8.02 -12.84
N ASP A 286 -1.78 -7.43 -14.02
CA ASP A 286 -2.42 -6.13 -14.11
C ASP A 286 -3.90 -6.21 -13.77
N VAL A 287 -4.28 -5.68 -12.61
CA VAL A 287 -5.67 -5.64 -12.11
C VAL A 287 -6.64 -4.91 -13.05
N ARG A 288 -6.13 -4.11 -13.99
CA ARG A 288 -6.93 -3.41 -15.00
C ARG A 288 -7.37 -4.33 -16.15
N SER A 289 -6.67 -5.45 -16.35
CA SER A 289 -6.90 -6.37 -17.47
C SER A 289 -7.98 -7.43 -17.21
N GLY A 290 -8.45 -7.56 -15.96
CA GLY A 290 -9.36 -8.62 -15.51
C GLY A 290 -10.55 -8.13 -14.69
N SER A 291 -10.98 -6.87 -14.89
CA SER A 291 -12.13 -6.24 -14.25
C SER A 291 -13.13 -5.71 -15.26
#